data_AF-A0A3D2MPP6-F1
#
_entry.id   AF-A0A3D2MPP6-F1
#
_cell.length_a   1.000
_cell.length_b   1.000
_cell.length_c   1.000
_cell.angle_alpha   90.00
_cell.angle_beta   90.00
_cell.angle_gamma   90.00
#
_symmetry.space_group_name_H-M   'P 1'
#
loop_
_entity.id
_entity.type
_entity.pdbx_description
1 polymer ?
#
loop_
_entity_poly.entity_id
_entity_poly.type
_entity_poly.pdbx_seq_one_letter_code
_entity_poly.pdbx_strand_id
1 'polypeptide(L)'
;HSQYPGGLKQTTLRQTLEGKYPERALVHAVRGMVMHNRLGADIMSHLKVYSGPTHPHQAQKPIPWTGPQALLKQPSETAEAK
;
A
#
# COMPACT_ATOMS: atom_id res chain seq x y z
N HIS A 1 -8.35 -8.87 16.69
CA HIS A 1 -8.97 -9.75 17.71
C HIS A 1 -10.16 -9.01 18.32
N SER A 2 -11.32 -9.66 18.50
CA SER A 2 -12.55 -9.04 19.02
C SER A 2 -12.70 -8.98 20.56
N GLN A 3 -11.70 -9.41 21.35
CA GLN A 3 -11.72 -9.43 22.83
C GLN A 3 -12.67 -10.46 23.48
N TYR A 4 -13.33 -11.32 22.70
CA TYR A 4 -14.12 -12.46 23.21
C TYR A 4 -13.35 -13.77 23.05
N PRO A 5 -13.54 -14.76 23.96
CA PRO A 5 -12.99 -16.10 23.79
C PRO A 5 -13.37 -16.68 22.43
N GLY A 6 -12.38 -17.18 21.67
CA GLY A 6 -12.57 -17.67 20.29
C GLY A 6 -12.67 -16.59 19.20
N GLY A 7 -12.51 -15.31 19.55
CA GLY A 7 -12.66 -14.17 18.64
C GLY A 7 -11.46 -13.86 17.72
N LEU A 8 -10.54 -14.79 17.54
CA LEU A 8 -9.37 -14.60 16.68
C LEU A 8 -9.79 -14.77 15.22
N LYS A 9 -9.62 -13.71 14.41
CA LYS A 9 -9.79 -13.77 12.96
C LYS A 9 -8.42 -13.69 12.32
N GLN A 10 -8.10 -14.67 11.48
CA GLN A 10 -6.90 -14.68 10.65
C GLN A 10 -7.31 -14.52 9.20
N THR A 11 -6.56 -13.72 8.46
CA THR A 11 -6.79 -13.50 7.03
C THR A 11 -5.43 -13.52 6.35
N THR A 12 -5.34 -14.23 5.22
CA THR A 12 -4.10 -14.27 4.44
C THR A 12 -3.96 -13.01 3.59
N LEU A 13 -2.73 -12.70 3.16
CA LEU A 13 -2.48 -11.56 2.27
C LEU A 13 -3.30 -11.70 0.98
N ARG A 14 -3.34 -12.91 0.40
CA ARG A 14 -4.11 -13.22 -0.79
C ARG A 14 -5.60 -12.91 -0.62
N GLN A 15 -6.20 -13.36 0.49
CA GLN A 15 -7.60 -13.08 0.80
C GLN A 15 -7.89 -11.59 0.99
N THR A 16 -6.91 -10.81 1.48
CA THR A 16 -7.07 -9.36 1.65
C THR A 16 -7.05 -8.65 0.30
N LEU A 17 -6.15 -9.06 -0.60
CA LEU A 17 -5.98 -8.49 -1.94
C LEU A 17 -7.14 -8.83 -2.87
N GLU A 18 -7.65 -10.06 -2.81
CA GLU A 18 -8.81 -10.49 -3.60
C GLU A 18 -10.15 -10.07 -2.95
N GLY A 19 -10.10 -9.59 -1.71
CA GLY A 19 -11.26 -9.26 -0.91
C GLY A 19 -11.82 -7.86 -1.16
N LYS A 20 -12.68 -7.43 -0.25
CA LYS A 20 -13.41 -6.16 -0.32
C LYS A 20 -12.53 -4.91 -0.16
N TYR A 21 -11.36 -5.05 0.47
CA TYR A 21 -10.53 -3.92 0.89
C TYR A 21 -9.04 -4.19 0.62
N PRO A 22 -8.61 -4.28 -0.65
CA PRO A 22 -7.22 -4.54 -1.02
C PRO A 22 -6.25 -3.47 -0.51
N GLU A 23 -6.70 -2.21 -0.38
CA GLU A 23 -5.91 -1.08 0.11
C GLU A 23 -5.36 -1.28 1.53
N ARG A 24 -6.03 -2.11 2.34
CA ARG A 24 -5.61 -2.39 3.73
C ARG A 24 -4.26 -3.08 3.79
N ALA A 25 -3.89 -3.88 2.79
CA ALA A 25 -2.61 -4.56 2.76
C ALA A 25 -1.45 -3.55 2.79
N LEU A 26 -1.49 -2.54 1.92
CA LEU A 26 -0.47 -1.49 1.87
C LEU A 26 -0.53 -0.59 3.10
N VAL A 27 -1.72 -0.15 3.51
CA VAL A 27 -1.86 0.70 4.71
C VAL A 27 -1.29 0.01 5.95
N HIS A 28 -1.53 -1.30 6.10
CA HIS A 28 -1.00 -2.08 7.21
C HIS A 28 0.54 -2.20 7.15
N ALA A 29 1.10 -2.44 5.96
CA ALA A 29 2.56 -2.50 5.78
C ALA A 29 3.24 -1.18 6.14
N VAL A 30 2.74 -0.05 5.61
CA VAL A 30 3.29 1.29 5.89
C VAL A 30 3.12 1.63 7.37
N ARG A 31 1.96 1.34 7.97
CA ARG A 31 1.74 1.55 9.41
C ARG A 31 2.76 0.80 10.27
N GLY A 32 3.17 -0.40 9.85
CA GLY A 32 4.22 -1.17 10.54
C GLY A 32 5.62 -0.58 10.41
N MET A 33 5.88 0.23 9.36
CA MET A 33 7.15 0.92 9.14
C MET A 33 7.23 2.29 9.85
N VAL A 34 6.08 2.86 10.22
CA VAL A 34 6.00 4.17 10.89
C VAL A 34 6.06 4.00 12.41
N MET A 35 6.64 4.99 13.09
CA MET A 35 6.72 5.02 14.55
C MET A 35 5.32 5.05 15.20
N HIS A 36 5.12 4.27 16.27
CA HIS A 36 3.83 4.15 16.95
C HIS A 36 3.64 5.24 18.01
N ASN A 37 3.43 6.48 17.59
CA ASN A 37 3.14 7.61 18.48
C ASN A 37 2.11 8.57 17.86
N ARG A 38 1.84 9.71 18.53
CA ARG A 38 0.90 10.73 18.04
C ARG A 38 1.31 11.30 16.66
N LEU A 39 2.60 11.53 16.45
CA LEU A 39 3.13 12.00 15.17
C LEU A 39 2.96 10.95 14.07
N GLY A 40 3.17 9.66 14.37
CA GLY A 40 2.95 8.58 13.42
C GLY A 40 1.50 8.48 12.98
N ALA A 41 0.55 8.72 13.89
CA ALA A 41 -0.87 8.80 13.52
C ALA A 41 -1.15 9.96 12.55
N ASP A 42 -0.51 11.11 12.77
CA ASP A 42 -0.61 12.27 11.89
C ASP A 42 0.01 11.99 10.51
N ILE A 43 1.21 11.40 10.45
CA ILE A 43 1.86 10.98 9.20
C ILE A 43 0.98 10.00 8.42
N MET A 44 0.35 9.03 9.10
CA MET A 44 -0.54 8.08 8.45
C MET A 44 -1.79 8.74 7.86
N SER A 45 -2.23 9.90 8.37
CA SER A 45 -3.34 10.67 7.79
C SER A 45 -3.00 11.27 6.43
N HIS A 46 -1.71 11.48 6.16
CA HIS A 46 -1.23 11.98 4.87
C HIS A 46 -1.24 10.92 3.77
N LEU A 47 -1.24 9.64 4.11
CA LEU A 47 -1.23 8.52 3.16
C LEU A 47 -2.63 8.24 2.58
N LYS A 48 -2.77 8.29 1.24
CA LYS A 48 -4.01 7.93 0.53
C LYS A 48 -3.70 6.78 -0.43
N VAL A 49 -4.39 5.66 -0.27
CA VAL A 49 -4.24 4.46 -1.10
C VAL A 49 -5.54 4.20 -1.83
N TYR A 50 -5.44 4.00 -3.14
CA TYR A 50 -6.57 3.70 -4.02
C TYR A 50 -6.36 2.34 -4.67
N SER A 51 -7.42 1.54 -4.75
CA SER A 51 -7.38 0.21 -5.37
C SER A 51 -7.42 0.29 -6.90
N GLY A 52 -8.05 1.33 -7.45
CA GLY A 52 -8.18 1.58 -8.88
C GLY A 52 -7.12 2.53 -9.44
N PRO A 53 -7.09 2.70 -10.77
CA PRO A 53 -6.12 3.56 -11.45
C PRO A 53 -6.36 5.07 -11.24
N THR A 54 -7.55 5.44 -10.74
CA THR A 54 -7.98 6.84 -10.60
C THR A 54 -7.92 7.32 -9.16
N HIS A 55 -7.53 8.59 -8.97
CA HIS A 55 -7.57 9.29 -7.68
C HIS A 55 -8.31 10.64 -7.81
N PRO A 56 -9.04 11.09 -6.77
CA PRO A 56 -9.81 12.35 -6.79
C PRO A 56 -8.95 13.62 -6.58
N HIS A 57 -7.64 13.49 -6.33
CA HIS A 57 -6.75 14.60 -5.99
C HIS A 57 -6.21 15.41 -7.19
N GLN A 58 -6.95 15.45 -8.30
CA GLN A 58 -6.52 16.15 -9.51
C GLN A 58 -6.30 17.66 -9.27
N ALA A 59 -7.10 18.28 -8.39
CA ALA A 59 -6.97 19.69 -8.05
C ALA A 59 -5.62 20.06 -7.41
N GLN A 60 -4.94 19.09 -6.78
CA GLN A 60 -3.67 19.30 -6.09
C GLN A 60 -2.46 19.23 -7.03
N LYS A 61 -2.66 18.94 -8.33
CA LYS A 61 -1.60 18.79 -9.34
C LYS A 61 -0.44 17.90 -8.86
N PRO A 62 -0.68 16.61 -8.55
CA PRO A 62 0.34 15.73 -8.00
C PRO A 62 1.48 15.52 -8.99
N ILE A 63 2.72 15.55 -8.48
CA ILE A 63 3.92 15.25 -9.25
C ILE A 63 4.12 13.73 -9.27
N PRO A 64 4.26 13.08 -10.44
CA PRO A 64 4.51 11.64 -10.50
C PRO A 64 5.88 11.33 -9.89
N TRP A 65 5.90 10.41 -8.92
CA TRP A 65 7.13 9.94 -8.32
C TRP A 65 7.70 8.78 -9.14
N THR A 66 8.77 9.05 -9.89
CA THR A 66 9.62 8.02 -10.48
C THR A 66 10.66 7.66 -9.43
N GLY A 67 10.56 6.46 -8.84
CA GLY A 67 11.51 5.99 -7.84
C GLY A 67 12.96 5.96 -8.36
N PRO A 68 13.95 5.63 -7.51
CA PRO A 68 15.34 5.59 -7.93
C PRO A 68 15.51 4.61 -9.10
N GLN A 69 16.08 5.05 -10.23
CA GLN A 69 16.26 4.23 -11.44
C GLN A 69 16.94 2.87 -11.16
N ALA A 70 17.75 2.78 -10.11
CA ALA A 70 18.39 1.54 -9.67
C ALA A 70 17.40 0.41 -9.30
N LEU A 71 16.20 0.73 -8.81
CA LEU A 71 15.15 -0.23 -8.46
C LEU A 71 14.21 -0.56 -9.63
N LEU A 72 14.25 0.24 -10.70
CA LEU A 72 13.35 0.14 -11.86
C LEU A 72 13.96 -0.62 -13.05
N LYS A 73 15.18 -1.16 -12.91
CA LYS A 73 15.75 -2.11 -13.89
C LYS A 73 14.95 -3.42 -13.84
N GLN A 74 13.83 -3.46 -14.54
CA GLN A 74 13.25 -4.72 -14.98
C GLN A 74 14.22 -5.35 -16.00
N PRO A 75 14.53 -6.66 -15.91
CA PRO A 75 15.37 -7.35 -16.90
C PRO A 75 14.66 -7.58 -18.26
N SER A 76 13.60 -6.83 -18.57
CA SER A 76 12.72 -7.10 -19.71
C SER A 76 13.24 -6.63 -21.08
N GLU A 77 14.35 -5.89 -21.16
CA GLU A 77 14.89 -5.44 -22.47
C GLU A 77 15.83 -6.45 -23.17
N THR A 78 16.18 -7.59 -22.56
CA THR A 78 17.10 -8.57 -23.19
C THR A 78 16.37 -9.74 -23.89
N ALA A 79 15.04 -9.82 -23.88
CA ALA A 79 14.30 -10.99 -24.39
C ALA A 79 13.76 -10.87 -25.84
N GLU A 80 13.85 -9.70 -26.50
CA GLU A 80 13.35 -9.50 -27.89
C GLU A 80 14.45 -9.50 -28.98
N ALA A 81 15.66 -9.96 -28.65
CA ALA A 81 16.75 -10.05 -29.61
C ALA A 81 17.44 -11.42 -29.61
N LYS A 82 16.69 -12.49 -29.88
CA LYS A 82 17.18 -13.65 -30.66
C LYS A 82 16.07 -14.59 -31.10
#